data_AF-A0A381F3S3-F1
#
_entry.id   AF-A0A381F3S3-F1
#
_cell.length_a   1.000
_cell.length_b   1.000
_cell.length_c   1.000
_cell.angle_alpha   90.00
_cell.angle_beta   90.00
_cell.angle_gamma   90.00
#
_symmetry.space_group_name_H-M   'P 1'
#
loop_
_entity.id
_entity.type
_entity.pdbx_description
1 polymer ?
#
loop_
_entity_poly.entity_id
_entity_poly.type
_entity_poly.pdbx_seq_one_letter_code
_entity_poly.pdbx_strand_id
1 'polypeptide(L)' 'MKELLKNIGLGLFINGSYSVINLTTDIPPYIITILGLYVMWKTIKKEL' A
#
# COMPACT_ATOMS: atom_id res chain seq x y z
N MET A 1 -17.05 -2.57 -8.32
CA MET A 1 -16.55 -2.02 -7.03
C MET A 1 -15.29 -2.72 -6.51
N LYS A 2 -15.23 -4.06 -6.42
CA LYS A 2 -14.01 -4.78 -6.00
C LYS A 2 -12.78 -4.50 -6.88
N GLU A 3 -12.95 -4.49 -8.22
CA GLU A 3 -11.86 -4.12 -9.14
C GLU A 3 -11.38 -2.67 -8.97
N LEU A 4 -12.30 -1.75 -8.69
CA LEU A 4 -11.97 -0.35 -8.50
C LEU A 4 -11.12 -0.16 -7.23
N LEU A 5 -11.49 -0.85 -6.14
CA LEU A 5 -10.71 -0.88 -4.90
C LEU A 5 -9.33 -1.53 -5.09
N LYS A 6 -9.27 -2.62 -5.86
CA LYS A 6 -8.03 -3.32 -6.22
C LYS A 6 -7.10 -2.43 -7.04
N ASN A 7 -7.63 -1.69 -8.01
CA ASN A 7 -6.84 -0.77 -8.84
C ASN A 7 -6.35 0.44 -8.05
N ILE A 8 -7.16 0.98 -7.12
CA ILE A 8 -6.72 2.03 -6.19
C ILE A 8 -5.62 1.51 -5.26
N GLY A 9 -5.77 0.30 -4.72
CA GLY A 9 -4.75 -0.34 -3.88
C GLY A 9 -3.42 -0.57 -4.62
N LEU A 10 -3.47 -1.03 -5.87
CA LEU A 10 -2.30 -1.19 -6.73
C LEU A 10 -1.62 0.16 -7.03
N GLY A 11 -2.41 1.20 -7.34
CA GLY A 11 -1.89 2.55 -7.58
C GLY A 11 -1.20 3.15 -6.35
N LEU A 12 -1.77 2.96 -5.15
CA LEU A 12 -1.16 3.40 -3.90
C LEU A 12 0.13 2.62 -3.59
N PHE A 13 0.15 1.32 -3.85
CA PHE A 13 1.33 0.49 -3.65
C PHE A 13 2.49 0.90 -4.55
N ILE A 14 2.25 1.10 -5.85
CA ILE A 14 3.29 1.51 -6.80
C ILE A 14 3.84 2.90 -6.46
N ASN A 15 2.97 3.87 -6.19
CA ASN A 15 3.40 5.24 -5.87
C ASN A 15 4.14 5.32 -4.52
N GLY A 16 3.67 4.61 -3.49
CA GLY A 16 4.37 4.53 -2.21
C GLY A 16 5.72 3.80 -2.30
N SER A 17 5.82 2.77 -3.15
CA SER A 17 7.10 2.09 -3.42
C SER A 17 8.08 3.01 -4.14
N TYR A 18 7.60 3.76 -5.14
CA TYR A 18 8.41 4.72 -5.90
C TYR A 18 8.94 5.85 -5.01
N SER A 19 8.12 6.36 -4.09
CA SER A 19 8.53 7.43 -3.17
C SER A 19 9.60 6.98 -2.16
N VAL A 20 9.54 5.72 -1.73
CA VAL A 20 10.55 5.08 -0.87
C VAL A 20 11.88 4.88 -1.61
N ILE A 21 11.83 4.36 -2.84
CA ILE A 21 13.04 4.11 -3.66
C ILE A 21 13.79 5.43 -3.93
N ASN A 22 13.05 6.50 -4.19
CA ASN A 22 13.66 7.80 -4.47
C ASN A 22 14.06 8.58 -3.21
N LEU A 23 13.90 8.02 -2.00
CA LEU A 23 14.16 8.68 -0.71
C LEU A 23 13.44 10.04 -0.55
N THR A 24 12.44 10.31 -1.40
CA THR A 24 11.69 11.57 -1.46
C THR A 24 10.63 11.68 -0.36
N THR A 25 10.41 10.62 0.40
CA THR A 25 9.48 10.62 1.53
C THR A 25 10.19 10.99 2.82
N ASP A 26 9.74 12.08 3.45
CA ASP A 26 10.02 12.40 4.86
C ASP A 26 9.53 11.30 5.83
N ILE A 27 8.65 10.42 5.33
CA ILE A 27 8.11 9.27 6.07
C ILE A 27 9.10 8.09 5.93
N PRO A 28 9.59 7.54 7.04
CA PRO A 28 10.51 6.42 7.00
C PRO A 28 9.95 5.19 6.25
N PRO A 29 10.75 4.53 5.40
CA PRO A 29 10.32 3.41 4.57
C PRO A 29 9.62 2.27 5.32
N TYR A 30 10.07 1.97 6.54
CA TYR A 30 9.48 0.90 7.35
C TYR A 30 8.02 1.18 7.75
N ILE A 31 7.62 2.46 7.89
CA ILE A 31 6.24 2.85 8.21
C ILE A 31 5.31 2.52 7.04
N ILE A 32 5.75 2.81 5.82
CA ILE A 32 5.01 2.52 4.58
C ILE A 32 4.82 1.01 4.42
N THR A 33 5.86 0.22 4.69
CA THR A 33 5.79 -1.24 4.66
C THR A 33 4.79 -1.81 5.68
N ILE A 34 4.80 -1.31 6.92
CA ILE A 34 3.86 -1.76 7.98
C ILE A 34 2.41 -1.41 7.60
N LEU A 35 2.17 -0.20 7.10
CA LEU A 35 0.85 0.23 6.63
C LEU A 35 0.37 -0.63 5.45
N GLY A 36 1.25 -0.93 4.49
CA GLY A 36 0.94 -1.80 3.35
C GLY A 36 0.53 -3.21 3.80
N LEU A 37 1.29 -3.82 4.71
CA LEU A 37 0.96 -5.14 5.28
C LEU A 37 -0.36 -5.11 6.05
N TYR A 38 -0.63 -4.05 6.81
CA TYR A 38 -1.88 -3.89 7.55
C TYR A 38 -3.11 -3.81 6.63
N VAL A 39 -3.04 -3.00 5.57
CA VAL A 39 -4.12 -2.86 4.58
C VAL A 39 -4.34 -4.18 3.82
N MET A 40 -3.25 -4.86 3.44
CA MET A 40 -3.32 -6.17 2.77
C MET A 40 -4.00 -7.21 3.67
N TRP A 41 -3.59 -7.29 4.93
CA TRP A 41 -4.18 -8.21 5.92
C TRP A 41 -5.67 -7.94 6.14
N LYS A 42 -6.08 -6.68 6.27
CA LYS A 42 -7.49 -6.29 6.41
C LYS A 42 -8.32 -6.64 5.18
N THR A 43 -7.73 -6.55 4.00
CA THR A 43 -8.40 -6.89 2.73
C THR A 43 -8.61 -8.40 2.62
N ILE A 44 -7.56 -9.20 2.86
CA ILE A 44 -7.64 -10.68 2.84
C ILE A 44 -8.65 -11.18 3.88
N LYS A 45 -8.63 -10.64 5.09
CA LYS A 45 -9.57 -11.03 6.16
C LYS A 45 -11.03 -10.67 5.85
N LYS A 46 -11.27 -9.68 4.97
CA LYS A 46 -12.63 -9.35 4.50
C LYS A 46 -13.08 -10.21 3.31
N GLU A 47 -12.16 -10.93 2.67
CA GLU A 47 -12.46 -11.87 1.57
C GLU A 47 -12.72 -13.31 2.04
N LEU A 48 -12.30 -13.65 3.27
CA LEU A 48 -12.63 -14.90 3.98
C LEU A 48 -13.90 -14.74 4.83
#